data_AF-A0A954MXD0-F1
#
_entry.id   AF-A0A954MXD0-F1
#
_cell.length_a   1.000
_cell.length_b   1.000
_cell.length_c   1.000
_cell.angle_alpha   90.00
_cell.angle_beta   90.00
_cell.angle_gamma   90.00
#
_symmetry.space_group_name_H-M   'P 1'
#
loop_
_entity.id
_entity.type
_entity.pdbx_description
1 polymer ?
#
loop_
_entity_poly.entity_id
_entity_poly.type
_entity_poly.pdbx_seq_one_letter_code
_entity_poly.pdbx_strand_id
1 'polypeptide(L)'
;QEFRGDGDHFGNFVQAVRSRNVGDLAADIEQGHLSSALCHLGNISMRLGESVSIASVKERLDSMPNKAEVFETFDRFNEHVKENGLDPEKTNISYGKVLTIDPKEEIFVGEHASMANPMLTREYRAPFVVPASV
;
A
#
# COMPACT_ATOMS: atom_id res chain seq x y z
N GLN A 1 2.13 -21.93 19.79
CA GLN A 1 3.51 -21.56 19.41
C GLN A 1 3.74 -20.17 20.00
N GLU A 2 4.83 -19.95 20.73
CA GLU A 2 5.12 -18.66 21.38
C GLU A 2 6.02 -17.84 20.45
N PHE A 3 5.57 -16.66 20.03
CA PHE A 3 6.36 -15.76 19.20
C PHE A 3 7.39 -15.03 20.07
N ARG A 4 8.69 -15.25 19.80
CA ARG A 4 9.79 -14.67 20.60
C ARG A 4 10.34 -13.34 20.04
N GLY A 5 9.72 -12.80 18.99
CA GLY A 5 10.33 -11.76 18.18
C GLY A 5 11.44 -12.32 17.29
N ASP A 6 11.94 -11.49 16.38
CA ASP A 6 13.11 -11.79 15.55
C ASP A 6 14.13 -10.66 15.70
N GLY A 7 15.41 -11.02 15.91
CA GLY A 7 16.57 -10.12 15.95
C GLY A 7 16.65 -9.06 17.08
N ASP A 8 17.86 -8.51 17.25
CA ASP A 8 18.12 -7.25 18.00
C ASP A 8 18.35 -6.10 16.99
N HIS A 9 17.25 -5.55 16.46
CA HIS A 9 17.30 -4.48 15.46
C HIS A 9 17.99 -3.22 15.98
N PHE A 10 17.81 -2.90 17.27
CA PHE A 10 18.44 -1.73 17.88
C PHE A 10 19.95 -1.91 18.01
N GLY A 11 20.39 -3.09 18.46
CA GLY A 11 21.80 -3.45 18.51
C GLY A 11 22.47 -3.42 17.14
N ASN A 12 21.80 -3.95 16.11
CA ASN A 12 22.27 -3.89 14.72
C ASN A 12 22.50 -2.44 14.26
N PHE A 13 21.51 -1.56 14.46
CA PHE A 13 21.64 -0.14 14.10
C PHE A 13 22.82 0.53 14.81
N VAL A 14 22.95 0.33 16.13
CA VAL A 14 24.05 0.91 16.91
C VAL A 14 25.41 0.38 16.44
N GLN A 15 25.52 -0.90 16.10
CA GLN A 15 26.75 -1.46 15.54
C GLN A 15 27.09 -0.83 14.18
N ALA A 16 26.14 -0.75 13.25
CA ALA A 16 26.35 -0.15 11.92
C ALA A 16 26.77 1.33 12.01
N VAL A 17 26.19 2.10 12.94
CA VAL A 17 26.60 3.48 13.20
C VAL A 17 28.04 3.55 13.72
N ARG A 18 28.42 2.64 14.63
CA ARG A 18 29.79 2.59 15.20
C ARG A 18 30.82 2.17 14.17
N SER A 19 30.52 1.19 13.32
CA SER A 19 31.41 0.73 12.26
C SER A 19 31.51 1.74 11.11
N ARG A 20 30.50 2.61 10.96
CA ARG A 20 30.32 3.50 9.80
C ARG A 20 30.23 2.73 8.48
N ASN A 21 29.78 1.48 8.53
CA ASN A 21 29.58 0.65 7.36
C ASN A 21 28.08 0.37 7.16
N VAL A 22 27.50 0.92 6.08
CA VAL A 22 26.08 0.72 5.74
C VAL A 22 25.76 -0.75 5.49
N GLY A 23 26.73 -1.53 4.99
CA GLY A 23 26.55 -2.96 4.73
C GLY A 23 26.33 -3.81 5.99
N ASP A 24 26.54 -3.24 7.19
CA ASP A 24 26.25 -3.94 8.45
C ASP A 24 24.75 -3.86 8.83
N LEU A 25 23.95 -3.00 8.18
CA LEU A 25 22.51 -2.90 8.44
C LEU A 25 21.78 -4.16 7.96
N ALA A 26 20.94 -4.72 8.81
CA ALA A 26 20.08 -5.85 8.44
C ALA A 26 19.02 -5.43 7.40
N ALA A 27 18.58 -4.16 7.45
CA ALA A 27 17.73 -3.53 6.46
C ALA A 27 18.15 -2.07 6.32
N ASP A 28 18.51 -1.66 5.10
CA ASP A 28 18.80 -0.26 4.81
C ASP A 28 17.51 0.58 4.70
N ILE A 29 17.69 1.89 4.52
CA ILE A 29 16.56 2.82 4.40
C ILE A 29 15.78 2.64 3.10
N GLU A 30 16.38 2.11 2.04
CA GLU A 30 15.70 1.85 0.77
C GLU A 30 14.65 0.76 0.94
N GLN A 31 14.98 -0.32 1.67
CA GLN A 31 14.00 -1.34 2.04
C GLN A 31 12.86 -0.77 2.90
N GLY A 32 13.18 0.13 3.84
CA GLY A 32 12.20 0.84 4.65
C GLY A 32 11.26 1.73 3.82
N HIS A 33 11.81 2.41 2.82
CA HIS A 33 11.07 3.23 1.87
C HIS A 33 10.11 2.38 1.04
N LEU A 34 10.62 1.34 0.37
CA LEU A 34 9.82 0.49 -0.53
C LEU A 34 8.67 -0.23 0.21
N SER A 35 8.94 -0.74 1.41
CA SER A 35 7.91 -1.40 2.23
C SER A 35 6.82 -0.41 2.68
N SER A 36 7.20 0.80 3.06
CA SER A 36 6.25 1.85 3.46
C SER A 36 5.47 2.40 2.27
N ALA A 37 6.09 2.50 1.09
CA ALA A 37 5.47 2.99 -0.13
C ALA A 37 4.23 2.15 -0.49
N LEU A 38 4.31 0.81 -0.45
CA LEU A 38 3.17 -0.07 -0.76
C LEU A 38 1.91 0.27 0.05
N CYS A 39 2.06 0.52 1.34
CA CYS A 39 0.95 0.94 2.22
C CYS A 39 0.35 2.28 1.79
N HIS A 40 1.18 3.25 1.40
CA HIS A 40 0.72 4.55 0.93
C HIS A 40 -0.02 4.45 -0.41
N LEU A 41 0.49 3.66 -1.35
CA LEU A 41 -0.12 3.45 -2.66
C LEU A 41 -1.51 2.81 -2.55
N GLY A 42 -1.65 1.78 -1.70
CA GLY A 42 -2.94 1.17 -1.41
C GLY A 42 -3.93 2.15 -0.77
N ASN A 43 -3.45 2.98 0.17
CA ASN A 43 -4.29 4.02 0.78
C ASN A 43 -4.75 5.09 -0.22
N ILE A 44 -3.90 5.49 -1.17
CA ILE A 44 -4.27 6.45 -2.23
C ILE A 44 -5.33 5.82 -3.14
N SER A 45 -5.15 4.56 -3.57
CA SER A 45 -6.14 3.81 -4.34
C SER A 45 -7.51 3.80 -3.65
N MET A 46 -7.55 3.50 -2.35
CA MET A 46 -8.79 3.46 -1.58
C MET A 46 -9.42 4.84 -1.37
N ARG A 47 -8.63 5.90 -1.17
CA ARG A 47 -9.13 7.28 -1.03
C ARG A 47 -9.77 7.81 -2.30
N LEU A 48 -9.25 7.43 -3.45
CA LEU A 48 -9.82 7.75 -4.76
C LEU A 48 -10.93 6.78 -5.18
N GLY A 49 -11.16 5.74 -4.37
CA GLY A 49 -12.12 4.69 -4.62
C GLY A 49 -13.57 5.19 -4.62
N GLU A 50 -14.46 4.29 -5.02
CA GLU A 50 -15.89 4.56 -5.09
C GLU A 50 -16.70 3.49 -4.37
N SER A 51 -17.90 3.83 -3.95
CA SER A 51 -18.82 2.87 -3.36
C SER A 51 -19.48 2.05 -4.47
N VAL A 52 -19.34 0.72 -4.40
CA VAL A 52 -19.92 -0.22 -5.36
C VAL A 52 -20.62 -1.35 -4.62
N SER A 53 -21.65 -1.95 -5.24
CA SER A 53 -22.20 -3.21 -4.76
C SER A 53 -21.18 -4.33 -4.97
N ILE A 54 -21.01 -5.20 -3.97
CA ILE A 54 -20.13 -6.38 -4.06
C ILE A 54 -20.46 -7.23 -5.30
N ALA A 55 -21.74 -7.38 -5.65
CA ALA A 55 -22.18 -8.16 -6.81
C ALA A 55 -21.55 -7.66 -8.13
N SER A 56 -21.30 -6.34 -8.26
CA SER A 56 -20.70 -5.73 -9.44
C SER A 56 -19.17 -5.83 -9.50
N VAL A 57 -18.52 -6.25 -8.41
CA VAL A 57 -17.05 -6.26 -8.31
C VAL A 57 -16.45 -7.39 -9.13
N LYS A 58 -17.12 -8.54 -9.19
CA LYS A 58 -16.61 -9.75 -9.85
C LYS A 58 -16.21 -9.49 -11.32
N GLU A 59 -17.05 -8.76 -12.05
CA GLU A 59 -16.80 -8.39 -13.45
C GLU A 59 -15.59 -7.45 -13.60
N ARG A 60 -15.33 -6.59 -12.62
CA ARG A 60 -14.18 -5.67 -12.64
C ARG A 60 -12.88 -6.42 -12.39
N LEU A 61 -12.91 -7.41 -11.50
CA LEU A 61 -11.73 -8.23 -11.16
C LEU A 61 -11.27 -9.10 -12.34
N ASP A 62 -12.15 -9.44 -13.29
CA ASP A 62 -11.78 -10.23 -14.47
C ASP A 62 -10.69 -9.58 -15.34
N SER A 63 -10.56 -8.26 -15.26
CA SER A 63 -9.55 -7.48 -15.99
C SER A 63 -8.22 -7.31 -15.26
N MET A 64 -8.10 -7.81 -14.02
CA MET A 64 -6.91 -7.64 -13.19
C MET A 64 -5.82 -8.68 -13.51
N PRO A 65 -4.53 -8.32 -13.36
CA PRO A 65 -3.45 -9.30 -13.32
C PRO A 65 -3.59 -10.21 -12.09
N ASN A 66 -2.93 -11.38 -12.11
CA ASN A 66 -2.96 -12.37 -11.00
C ASN A 66 -4.38 -12.79 -10.61
N LYS A 67 -5.18 -13.12 -11.64
CA LYS A 67 -6.61 -13.41 -11.50
C LYS A 67 -6.91 -14.46 -10.44
N ALA A 68 -6.13 -15.53 -10.36
CA ALA A 68 -6.40 -16.60 -9.40
C ALA A 68 -6.35 -16.08 -7.94
N GLU A 69 -5.29 -15.35 -7.59
CA GLU A 69 -5.05 -14.80 -6.25
C GLU A 69 -6.05 -13.69 -5.91
N VAL A 70 -6.41 -12.86 -6.90
CA VAL A 70 -7.41 -11.80 -6.76
C VAL A 70 -8.79 -12.40 -6.44
N PHE A 71 -9.20 -13.42 -7.18
CA PHE A 71 -10.47 -14.10 -6.94
C PHE A 71 -10.48 -14.87 -5.62
N GLU A 72 -9.40 -15.56 -5.25
CA GLU A 72 -9.28 -16.21 -3.95
C GLU A 72 -9.45 -15.20 -2.80
N THR A 73 -8.79 -14.05 -2.90
CA THR A 73 -8.90 -12.97 -1.89
C THR A 73 -10.32 -12.42 -1.82
N PHE A 74 -10.96 -12.22 -2.98
CA PHE A 74 -12.34 -11.73 -3.05
C PHE A 74 -13.34 -12.75 -2.47
N ASP A 75 -13.14 -14.04 -2.70
CA ASP A 75 -14.00 -15.09 -2.16
C ASP A 75 -13.90 -15.16 -0.63
N ARG A 76 -12.68 -15.09 -0.07
CA ARG A 76 -12.46 -14.98 1.37
C ARG A 76 -13.08 -13.73 1.97
N PHE A 77 -13.00 -12.60 1.26
CA PHE A 77 -13.66 -11.37 1.68
C PHE A 77 -15.19 -11.53 1.76
N ASN A 78 -15.80 -12.17 0.75
CA ASN A 78 -17.24 -12.44 0.74
C ASN A 78 -17.69 -13.39 1.86
N GLU A 79 -16.89 -14.42 2.14
CA GLU A 79 -17.13 -15.31 3.28
C GLU A 79 -17.12 -14.52 4.59
N HIS A 80 -16.11 -13.67 4.79
CA HIS A 80 -16.01 -12.84 5.98
C HIS A 80 -17.20 -11.87 6.14
N VAL A 81 -17.67 -11.26 5.05
CA VAL A 81 -18.88 -10.41 5.07
C VAL A 81 -20.10 -11.21 5.54
N LYS A 82 -20.29 -12.44 5.05
CA LYS A 82 -21.39 -13.32 5.47
C LYS A 82 -21.29 -13.74 6.93
N GLU A 83 -20.09 -14.08 7.41
CA GLU A 83 -19.84 -14.44 8.81
C GLU A 83 -20.20 -13.31 9.78
N ASN A 84 -20.09 -12.06 9.33
CA ASN A 84 -20.49 -10.88 10.09
C ASN A 84 -21.98 -10.52 9.91
N GLY A 85 -22.79 -11.40 9.33
CA GLY A 85 -24.24 -11.24 9.20
C GLY A 85 -24.69 -10.26 8.13
N LEU A 86 -23.80 -9.86 7.23
CA LEU A 86 -24.12 -9.00 6.09
C LEU A 86 -24.43 -9.84 4.85
N ASP A 87 -25.41 -9.39 4.08
CA ASP A 87 -25.78 -9.99 2.79
C ASP A 87 -24.90 -9.37 1.69
N PRO A 88 -23.98 -10.13 1.05
CA PRO A 88 -23.08 -9.57 0.06
C PRO A 88 -23.82 -8.96 -1.13
N GLU A 89 -24.97 -9.50 -1.52
CA GLU A 89 -25.75 -8.99 -2.66
C GLU A 89 -26.32 -7.59 -2.40
N LYS A 90 -26.48 -7.22 -1.13
CA LYS A 90 -27.05 -5.93 -0.70
C LYS A 90 -26.01 -5.00 -0.07
N THR A 91 -24.77 -5.46 0.06
CA THR A 91 -23.72 -4.70 0.73
C THR A 91 -22.92 -3.92 -0.29
N ASN A 92 -22.71 -2.64 0.01
CA ASN A 92 -21.78 -1.81 -0.73
C ASN A 92 -20.43 -1.80 -0.04
N ILE A 93 -19.35 -1.81 -0.83
CA ILE A 93 -17.97 -1.71 -0.36
C ILE A 93 -17.27 -0.54 -1.04
N SER A 94 -16.16 -0.10 -0.46
CA SER A 94 -15.24 0.82 -1.14
C SER A 94 -14.35 0.01 -2.08
N TYR A 95 -14.41 0.32 -3.37
CA TYR A 95 -13.54 -0.25 -4.39
C TYR A 95 -12.49 0.77 -4.80
N GLY A 96 -11.21 0.47 -4.54
CA GLY A 96 -10.09 1.35 -4.86
C GLY A 96 -9.90 1.53 -6.37
N LYS A 97 -9.34 2.67 -6.78
CA LYS A 97 -8.97 2.90 -8.18
C LYS A 97 -7.71 2.11 -8.53
N VAL A 98 -7.67 1.55 -9.73
CA VAL A 98 -6.47 0.87 -10.25
C VAL A 98 -5.48 1.95 -10.65
N LEU A 99 -4.29 1.92 -10.05
CA LEU A 99 -3.26 2.93 -10.26
C LEU A 99 -2.00 2.27 -10.81
N THR A 100 -1.47 2.83 -11.88
CA THR A 100 -0.19 2.41 -12.48
C THR A 100 0.91 3.34 -12.00
N ILE A 101 2.07 2.79 -11.67
CA ILE A 101 3.21 3.53 -11.11
C ILE A 101 4.39 3.39 -12.05
N ASP A 102 5.10 4.49 -12.29
CA ASP A 102 6.47 4.47 -12.79
C ASP A 102 7.40 4.29 -11.58
N PRO A 103 8.03 3.11 -11.40
CA PRO A 103 8.86 2.85 -10.23
C PRO A 103 10.19 3.60 -10.25
N LYS A 104 10.60 4.19 -11.39
CA LYS A 104 11.85 4.95 -11.48
C LYS A 104 11.65 6.39 -11.04
N GLU A 105 10.56 6.99 -11.52
CA GLU A 105 10.21 8.38 -11.20
C GLU A 105 9.37 8.49 -9.92
N GLU A 106 8.92 7.35 -9.36
CA GLU A 106 8.08 7.24 -8.17
C GLU A 106 6.76 8.03 -8.25
N ILE A 107 6.16 8.07 -9.45
CA ILE A 107 4.90 8.77 -9.72
C ILE A 107 3.84 7.83 -10.29
N PHE A 108 2.57 8.20 -10.11
CA PHE A 108 1.46 7.59 -10.82
C PHE A 108 1.41 8.07 -12.27
N VAL A 109 1.07 7.16 -13.17
CA VAL A 109 0.88 7.40 -14.60
C VAL A 109 -0.49 6.89 -15.06
N GLY A 110 -0.96 7.36 -16.22
CA GLY A 110 -2.25 6.99 -16.79
C GLY A 110 -3.41 7.88 -16.34
N GLU A 111 -4.64 7.36 -16.46
CA GLU A 111 -5.88 8.14 -16.35
C GLU A 111 -6.05 8.85 -15.00
N HIS A 112 -5.65 8.20 -13.90
CA HIS A 112 -5.87 8.71 -12.54
C HIS A 112 -4.66 9.44 -11.95
N ALA A 113 -3.58 9.61 -12.72
CA ALA A 113 -2.33 10.20 -12.25
C ALA A 113 -2.50 11.62 -11.68
N SER A 114 -3.29 12.46 -12.34
CA SER A 114 -3.53 13.85 -11.93
C SER A 114 -4.21 13.97 -10.57
N MET A 115 -5.02 12.98 -10.18
CA MET A 115 -5.68 12.92 -8.87
C MET A 115 -4.78 12.28 -7.81
N ALA A 116 -3.98 11.28 -8.19
CA ALA A 116 -3.18 10.50 -7.26
C ALA A 116 -1.84 11.17 -6.90
N ASN A 117 -1.15 11.79 -7.86
CA ASN A 117 0.16 12.41 -7.64
C ASN A 117 0.18 13.51 -6.57
N PRO A 118 -0.84 14.38 -6.44
CA PRO A 118 -0.90 15.34 -5.33
C PRO A 118 -0.93 14.70 -3.93
N MET A 119 -1.28 13.41 -3.82
CA MET A 119 -1.35 12.67 -2.55
C MET A 119 -0.02 11.97 -2.18
N LEU A 120 1.00 11.99 -3.05
CA LEU A 120 2.33 11.41 -2.78
C LEU A 120 3.11 12.21 -1.73
N THR A 121 2.77 13.49 -1.58
CA THR A 121 3.35 14.37 -0.58
C THR A 121 2.24 15.07 0.21
N ARG A 122 2.62 15.71 1.32
CA ARG A 122 1.70 16.53 2.12
C ARG A 122 2.05 17.99 1.98
N GLU A 123 1.07 18.84 2.21
CA GLU A 123 1.33 20.25 2.46
C GLU A 123 2.15 20.39 3.76
N TYR A 124 3.41 20.77 3.61
CA TYR A 124 4.31 21.01 4.72
C TYR A 124 3.91 22.26 5.51
N ARG A 125 4.09 22.21 6.83
CA ARG A 125 3.84 23.37 7.70
C ARG A 125 5.07 24.28 7.70
N ALA A 126 4.95 25.49 7.18
CA ALA A 126 6.01 26.50 7.25
C ALA A 126 6.45 26.77 8.72
N PRO A 127 7.76 26.93 9.01
CA PRO A 127 8.90 26.87 8.08
C PRO A 127 9.49 25.46 7.86
N PHE A 128 8.86 24.39 8.36
CA PHE A 128 9.39 23.02 8.31
C PHE A 128 9.02 22.32 6.99
N VAL A 129 9.75 22.65 5.93
CA VAL A 129 9.53 22.14 4.57
C VAL A 129 10.69 21.24 4.12
N VAL A 130 10.37 20.16 3.40
CA VAL A 130 11.38 19.40 2.65
C VAL A 130 11.58 20.11 1.30
N PRO A 131 12.80 20.52 0.94
CA PRO A 131 13.07 21.14 -0.35
C PRO A 131 12.68 20.24 -1.51
N ALA A 132 12.17 20.82 -2.60
CA ALA A 132 11.83 20.08 -3.82
C ALA A 132 13.06 19.51 -4.55
N SER A 133 14.26 19.98 -4.19
CA SER A 133 15.54 19.53 -4.73
C SER A 133 16.61 19.62 -3.63
N VAL A 134 17.47 18.60 -3.56
CA VAL A 134 18.64 18.53 -2.64
C VAL A 134 19.87 19.15 -3.29
#